data_AF-A0A182S7L1-F1
#
_entry.id   AF-A0A182S7L1-F1
#
_cell.length_a   1.000
_cell.length_b   1.000
_cell.length_c   1.000
_cell.angle_alpha   90.00
_cell.angle_beta   90.00
_cell.angle_gamma   90.00
#
_symmetry.space_group_name_H-M   'P 1'
#
loop_
_entity.id
_entity.type
_entity.pdbx_description
1 polymer ?
#
loop_
_entity_poly.entity_id
_entity_poly.type
_entity_poly.pdbx_seq_one_letter_code
_entity_poly.pdbx_strand_id
1 'polypeptide(L)'
;MDFKFVISVLLAIPASPYEFSCFYEWCTLSNIDLTIDGLYPFTIIPNDTDTLILKGATGKRLNLTLLQNTPLLTLIVLANSKLEDIVVHQLKTPSSLVLRHVSLKQIHFHPSDNTLEHIRLCGVPFSVIPQSVLQLQHLVELEQCRSPLRNLRLSDLRNLHSLVNLNLSYNKIRTSSTSISTSHHQPRRPIARNLSGMRRWFAGALSSPADLPCFSSVTPTRDCGLSTFGRYAFTLSSGTRFVEPAFLGFGTSSS
;
A
#
# COMPACT_ATOMS: atom_id res chain seq x y z
N MET A 1 -11.74 -25.74 14.66
CA MET A 1 -12.96 -26.30 14.05
C MET A 1 -13.06 -25.68 12.66
N ASP A 2 -12.99 -26.46 11.60
CA ASP A 2 -13.03 -25.94 10.23
C ASP A 2 -14.49 -25.90 9.75
N PHE A 3 -15.02 -24.72 9.50
CA PHE A 3 -16.36 -24.53 8.96
C PHE A 3 -16.27 -24.09 7.49
N LYS A 4 -16.54 -25.03 6.58
CA LYS A 4 -16.76 -24.72 5.16
C LYS A 4 -18.25 -24.72 4.88
N PHE A 5 -18.83 -23.54 4.63
CA PHE A 5 -20.20 -23.40 4.17
C PHE A 5 -20.19 -22.98 2.70
N VAL A 6 -20.63 -23.87 1.81
CA VAL A 6 -21.02 -23.46 0.45
C VAL A 6 -22.51 -23.12 0.52
N ILE A 7 -22.83 -21.83 0.63
CA ILE A 7 -24.22 -21.37 0.61
C ILE A 7 -24.64 -21.26 -0.85
N SER A 8 -25.26 -22.31 -1.38
CA SER A 8 -25.98 -22.25 -2.66
C SER A 8 -27.41 -21.81 -2.41
N VAL A 9 -27.68 -20.50 -2.42
CA VAL A 9 -29.06 -20.00 -2.41
C VAL A 9 -29.66 -20.22 -3.80
N LEU A 10 -30.57 -21.19 -3.92
CA LEU A 10 -31.32 -21.47 -5.13
C LEU A 10 -32.41 -20.40 -5.34
N LEU A 11 -32.03 -19.20 -5.74
CA LEU A 11 -32.95 -18.21 -6.29
C LEU A 11 -32.59 -18.04 -7.77
N ALA A 12 -33.61 -18.17 -8.62
CA ALA A 12 -33.49 -18.39 -10.06
C ALA A 12 -32.82 -17.23 -10.84
N ILE A 13 -31.49 -17.09 -10.77
CA ILE A 13 -30.64 -16.28 -11.66
C ILE A 13 -29.26 -16.96 -11.70
N PRO A 14 -28.55 -17.05 -12.85
CA PRO A 14 -27.19 -17.56 -12.90
C PRO A 14 -26.22 -16.50 -12.33
N ALA A 15 -26.28 -16.26 -11.03
CA ALA A 15 -25.18 -15.67 -10.31
C ALA A 15 -24.19 -16.81 -10.03
N SER A 16 -22.93 -16.64 -10.45
CA SER A 16 -21.87 -17.54 -10.01
C SER A 16 -21.89 -17.58 -8.48
N PRO A 17 -21.99 -18.75 -7.83
CA PRO A 17 -22.04 -18.80 -6.38
C PRO A 17 -20.75 -18.21 -5.81
N TYR A 18 -20.88 -17.29 -4.87
CA TYR A 18 -19.74 -16.84 -4.09
C TYR A 18 -19.33 -17.93 -3.10
N GLU A 19 -18.04 -17.97 -2.78
CA GLU A 19 -17.50 -18.91 -1.81
C GLU A 19 -17.17 -18.16 -0.52
N PHE A 20 -17.66 -18.66 0.61
CA PHE A 20 -17.31 -18.13 1.93
C PHE A 20 -16.68 -19.24 2.76
N SER A 21 -15.48 -19.00 3.26
CA SER A 21 -14.75 -19.95 4.09
C SER A 21 -14.05 -19.22 5.21
N CYS A 22 -14.11 -19.78 6.43
CA CYS A 22 -13.35 -19.29 7.56
C CYS A 22 -12.56 -20.46 8.15
N PHE A 23 -11.30 -20.19 8.46
CA PHE A 23 -10.40 -21.14 9.10
C PHE A 23 -9.68 -20.40 10.22
N TYR A 24 -9.94 -20.80 11.47
CA TYR A 24 -9.41 -20.09 12.63
C TYR A 24 -9.75 -18.59 12.55
N GLU A 25 -8.75 -17.73 12.61
CA GLU A 25 -8.89 -16.28 12.67
C GLU A 25 -9.00 -15.63 11.26
N TRP A 26 -8.90 -16.39 10.17
CA TRP A 26 -8.99 -15.83 8.82
C TRP A 26 -10.23 -16.29 8.05
N CYS A 27 -10.90 -15.32 7.41
CA CYS A 27 -12.04 -15.56 6.54
C CYS A 27 -11.73 -15.11 5.11
N THR A 28 -12.16 -15.91 4.14
CA THR A 28 -12.08 -15.61 2.71
C THR A 28 -13.47 -15.60 2.09
N LEU A 29 -13.77 -14.51 1.38
CA LEU A 29 -14.97 -14.33 0.56
C LEU A 29 -14.55 -14.18 -0.90
N SER A 30 -14.94 -15.11 -1.75
CA SER A 30 -14.51 -15.17 -3.15
C SER A 30 -15.69 -15.03 -4.11
N ASN A 31 -15.48 -14.29 -5.21
CA ASN A 31 -16.41 -14.14 -6.34
C ASN A 31 -17.79 -13.58 -5.96
N ILE A 32 -17.86 -12.77 -4.91
CA ILE A 32 -19.10 -12.06 -4.53
C ILE A 32 -19.40 -10.90 -5.49
N ASP A 33 -20.64 -10.80 -5.96
CA ASP A 33 -21.13 -9.59 -6.62
C ASP A 33 -21.94 -8.75 -5.62
N LEU A 34 -21.34 -7.69 -5.12
CA LEU A 34 -21.95 -6.80 -4.12
C LEU A 34 -23.21 -6.08 -4.63
N THR A 35 -23.46 -6.09 -5.95
CA THR A 35 -24.68 -5.52 -6.55
C THR A 35 -25.85 -6.51 -6.48
N ILE A 36 -25.56 -7.82 -6.57
CA ILE A 36 -26.56 -8.89 -6.61
C ILE A 36 -26.70 -9.53 -5.23
N ASP A 37 -25.58 -9.97 -4.64
CA ASP A 37 -25.51 -10.66 -3.35
C ASP A 37 -25.64 -9.69 -2.16
N GLY A 38 -25.39 -8.40 -2.41
CA GLY A 38 -25.38 -7.37 -1.38
C GLY A 38 -24.23 -7.54 -0.39
N LEU A 39 -24.47 -7.09 0.86
CA LEU A 39 -23.49 -7.12 1.94
C LEU A 39 -23.83 -8.13 3.04
N TYR A 40 -24.81 -9.00 2.82
CA TYR A 40 -25.22 -10.00 3.82
C TYR A 40 -24.07 -10.92 4.27
N PRO A 41 -23.15 -11.39 3.40
CA PRO A 41 -22.05 -12.26 3.81
C PRO A 41 -21.09 -11.66 4.84
N PHE A 42 -21.08 -10.34 4.99
CA PHE A 42 -20.28 -9.69 6.02
C PHE A 42 -20.88 -9.81 7.42
N THR A 43 -22.17 -10.15 7.53
CA THR A 43 -22.87 -10.30 8.83
C THR A 43 -22.58 -11.63 9.51
N ILE A 44 -22.10 -12.62 8.75
CA ILE A 44 -21.75 -13.96 9.24
C ILE A 44 -20.25 -14.13 9.52
N ILE A 45 -19.45 -13.07 9.40
CA ILE A 45 -18.03 -13.10 9.74
C ILE A 45 -17.90 -13.27 11.26
N PRO A 46 -17.19 -14.32 11.76
CA PRO A 46 -16.96 -14.52 13.18
C PRO A 46 -16.26 -13.34 13.85
N ASN A 47 -16.63 -13.04 15.09
CA ASN A 47 -16.09 -11.88 15.83
C ASN A 47 -14.59 -12.02 16.16
N ASP A 48 -14.07 -13.25 16.15
CA ASP A 48 -12.67 -13.61 16.36
C ASP A 48 -11.83 -13.56 15.07
N THR A 49 -12.39 -13.08 13.96
CA THR A 49 -11.66 -12.92 12.69
C THR A 49 -10.62 -11.80 12.80
N ASP A 50 -9.34 -12.14 12.60
CA ASP A 50 -8.21 -11.22 12.50
C ASP A 50 -7.96 -10.74 11.06
N THR A 51 -8.27 -11.59 10.08
CA THR A 51 -7.91 -11.41 8.68
C THR A 51 -9.11 -11.66 7.79
N LEU A 52 -9.49 -10.66 7.00
CA LEU A 52 -10.53 -10.78 5.99
C LEU A 52 -9.93 -10.64 4.60
N ILE A 53 -10.16 -11.66 3.76
CA ILE A 53 -9.68 -11.69 2.38
C ILE A 53 -10.86 -11.71 1.43
N LEU A 54 -10.98 -10.69 0.58
CA LEU A 54 -11.94 -10.63 -0.51
C LEU A 54 -11.20 -10.90 -1.83
N LYS A 55 -11.61 -11.95 -2.55
CA LYS A 55 -11.01 -12.32 -3.84
C LYS A 55 -12.05 -12.22 -4.94
N GLY A 56 -11.72 -11.56 -6.05
CA GLY A 56 -12.62 -11.53 -7.21
C GLY A 56 -13.95 -10.84 -6.94
N ALA A 57 -14.04 -9.96 -5.93
CA ALA A 57 -15.27 -9.24 -5.64
C ALA A 57 -15.62 -8.27 -6.77
N THR A 58 -16.88 -8.22 -7.17
CA THR A 58 -17.40 -7.28 -8.17
C THR A 58 -18.50 -6.39 -7.57
N GLY A 59 -18.71 -5.21 -8.15
CA GLY A 59 -19.86 -4.37 -7.83
C GLY A 59 -19.55 -2.89 -7.77
N LYS A 60 -20.56 -2.09 -7.44
CA LYS A 60 -20.41 -0.62 -7.43
C LYS A 60 -19.63 -0.13 -6.21
N ARG A 61 -20.06 -0.51 -5.01
CA ARG A 61 -19.52 0.06 -3.77
C ARG A 61 -19.38 -1.00 -2.70
N LEU A 62 -18.17 -1.08 -2.14
CA LEU A 62 -17.90 -1.85 -0.92
C LEU A 62 -17.87 -0.89 0.26
N ASN A 63 -18.78 -1.07 1.22
CA ASN A 63 -18.78 -0.31 2.46
C ASN A 63 -18.40 -1.22 3.64
N LEU A 64 -17.28 -0.91 4.28
CA LEU A 64 -16.72 -1.72 5.37
C LEU A 64 -17.30 -1.38 6.75
N THR A 65 -18.36 -0.56 6.85
CA THR A 65 -19.01 -0.26 8.14
C THR A 65 -19.47 -1.52 8.88
N LEU A 66 -19.90 -2.56 8.17
CA LEU A 66 -20.37 -3.81 8.78
C LEU A 66 -19.26 -4.56 9.54
N LEU A 67 -17.99 -4.28 9.23
CA LEU A 67 -16.83 -4.87 9.91
C LEU A 67 -16.56 -4.27 11.29
N GLN A 68 -17.33 -3.26 11.72
CA GLN A 68 -17.27 -2.78 13.11
C GLN A 68 -17.69 -3.86 14.13
N ASN A 69 -18.38 -4.90 13.67
CA ASN A 69 -18.78 -6.04 14.48
C ASN A 69 -17.66 -7.07 14.68
N THR A 70 -16.55 -6.97 13.93
CA THR A 70 -15.38 -7.86 14.05
C THR A 70 -14.24 -7.12 14.77
N PRO A 71 -14.23 -7.12 16.12
CA PRO A 71 -13.34 -6.27 16.90
C PRO A 71 -11.86 -6.61 16.78
N LEU A 72 -11.50 -7.83 16.35
CA LEU A 72 -10.12 -8.28 16.24
C LEU A 72 -9.53 -8.08 14.84
N LEU A 73 -10.28 -7.48 13.91
CA LEU A 73 -9.86 -7.40 12.52
C LEU A 73 -8.65 -6.48 12.34
N THR A 74 -7.48 -7.07 12.09
CA THR A 74 -6.21 -6.37 11.91
C THR A 74 -5.78 -6.31 10.44
N LEU A 75 -6.27 -7.20 9.58
CA LEU A 75 -5.85 -7.25 8.18
C LEU A 75 -7.04 -7.40 7.23
N ILE A 76 -7.15 -6.48 6.28
CA ILE A 76 -8.14 -6.53 5.20
C ILE A 76 -7.39 -6.61 3.87
N VAL A 77 -7.63 -7.67 3.10
CA VAL A 77 -7.01 -7.90 1.80
C VAL A 77 -8.09 -7.95 0.73
N LEU A 78 -8.00 -7.09 -0.28
CA LEU A 78 -8.79 -7.21 -1.51
C LEU A 78 -7.86 -7.58 -2.66
N ALA A 79 -8.17 -8.67 -3.35
CA ALA A 79 -7.36 -9.18 -4.44
C ALA A 79 -8.21 -9.39 -5.71
N ASN A 80 -7.66 -8.99 -6.86
CA ASN A 80 -8.23 -9.24 -8.19
C ASN A 80 -9.71 -8.83 -8.30
N SER A 81 -10.09 -7.73 -7.64
CA SER A 81 -11.48 -7.30 -7.51
C SER A 81 -11.79 -6.12 -8.44
N LYS A 82 -13.06 -5.97 -8.84
CA LYS A 82 -13.55 -4.89 -9.70
C LYS A 82 -14.66 -4.12 -8.99
N LEU A 83 -14.27 -3.04 -8.33
CA LEU A 83 -15.16 -2.18 -7.56
C LEU A 83 -15.15 -0.78 -8.18
N GLU A 84 -16.17 0.04 -7.98
CA GLU A 84 -16.06 1.47 -8.34
C GLU A 84 -15.58 2.31 -7.16
N ASP A 85 -16.09 1.98 -5.98
CA ASP A 85 -15.89 2.74 -4.75
C ASP A 85 -15.64 1.82 -3.55
N ILE A 86 -14.71 2.22 -2.68
CA ILE A 86 -14.46 1.57 -1.40
C ILE A 86 -14.56 2.62 -0.32
N VAL A 87 -15.38 2.34 0.70
CA VAL A 87 -15.50 3.20 1.88
C VAL A 87 -15.03 2.43 3.10
N VAL A 88 -13.93 2.89 3.66
CA VAL A 88 -13.29 2.33 4.85
C VAL A 88 -13.69 3.19 6.05
N HIS A 89 -14.34 2.57 7.03
CA HIS A 89 -14.68 3.19 8.30
C HIS A 89 -13.64 2.81 9.35
N GLN A 90 -13.62 3.58 10.44
CA GLN A 90 -12.78 3.33 11.59
C GLN A 90 -13.01 1.91 12.12
N LEU A 91 -11.91 1.16 12.26
CA LEU A 91 -11.88 -0.16 12.85
C LEU A 91 -11.65 -0.05 14.36
N LYS A 92 -11.77 -1.16 15.10
CA LYS A 92 -11.60 -1.15 16.58
C LYS A 92 -10.15 -1.33 17.01
N THR A 93 -9.35 -1.97 16.18
CA THR A 93 -7.94 -2.26 16.40
C THR A 93 -7.10 -1.60 15.33
N PRO A 94 -5.79 -1.36 15.58
CA PRO A 94 -4.87 -1.00 14.53
C PRO A 94 -4.91 -2.04 13.40
N SER A 95 -5.03 -1.56 12.16
CA SER A 95 -5.29 -2.42 11.02
C SER A 95 -4.49 -2.04 9.78
N SER A 96 -4.37 -3.02 8.89
CA SER A 96 -3.70 -2.91 7.60
C SER A 96 -4.70 -3.14 6.47
N LEU A 97 -4.68 -2.28 5.46
CA LEU A 97 -5.47 -2.44 4.23
C LEU A 97 -4.56 -2.74 3.05
N VAL A 98 -4.83 -3.84 2.37
CA VAL A 98 -4.05 -4.31 1.22
C VAL A 98 -4.96 -4.47 0.00
N LEU A 99 -4.74 -3.64 -1.03
CA LEU A 99 -5.40 -3.75 -2.33
C LEU A 99 -4.40 -4.30 -3.36
N ARG A 100 -4.71 -5.44 -3.98
CA ARG A 100 -3.88 -6.11 -4.99
C ARG A 100 -4.65 -6.30 -6.29
N HIS A 101 -4.21 -5.63 -7.35
CA HIS A 101 -4.86 -5.69 -8.67
C HIS A 101 -6.37 -5.40 -8.58
N VAL A 102 -6.73 -4.40 -7.76
CA VAL A 102 -8.11 -3.95 -7.61
C VAL A 102 -8.33 -2.84 -8.64
N SER A 103 -9.34 -3.02 -9.49
CA SER A 103 -9.85 -1.92 -10.32
C SER A 103 -10.82 -1.12 -9.46
N LEU A 104 -10.53 0.16 -9.23
CA LEU A 104 -11.36 1.10 -8.46
C LEU A 104 -11.25 2.52 -8.97
N LYS A 105 -12.33 3.31 -8.89
CA LYS A 105 -12.30 4.73 -9.28
C LYS A 105 -11.86 5.62 -8.11
N GLN A 106 -12.32 5.28 -6.90
CA GLN A 106 -12.04 6.05 -5.70
C GLN A 106 -12.02 5.16 -4.46
N ILE A 107 -11.33 5.64 -3.44
CA ILE A 107 -11.32 5.08 -2.10
C ILE A 107 -11.49 6.21 -1.09
N HIS A 108 -12.38 6.02 -0.12
CA HIS A 108 -12.66 6.98 0.94
C HIS A 108 -12.33 6.37 2.28
N PHE A 109 -11.60 7.12 3.08
CA PHE A 109 -11.33 6.80 4.47
C PHE A 109 -12.11 7.78 5.34
N HIS A 110 -12.58 7.29 6.49
CA HIS A 110 -13.16 8.18 7.48
C HIS A 110 -12.07 9.17 7.96
N PRO A 111 -12.33 10.49 8.00
CA PRO A 111 -11.29 11.50 8.30
C PRO A 111 -10.75 11.38 9.73
N SER A 112 -11.53 10.80 10.64
CA SER A 112 -11.13 10.52 12.02
C SER A 112 -10.58 9.11 12.23
N ASP A 113 -10.26 8.38 11.15
CA ASP A 113 -9.66 7.05 11.27
C ASP A 113 -8.23 7.18 11.81
N ASN A 114 -8.05 6.67 13.02
CA ASN A 114 -6.77 6.59 13.72
C ASN A 114 -6.30 5.13 13.87
N THR A 115 -6.97 4.19 13.20
CA THR A 115 -6.72 2.76 13.31
C THR A 115 -5.95 2.21 12.13
N LEU A 116 -6.04 2.81 10.95
CA LEU A 116 -5.24 2.39 9.81
C LEU A 116 -3.79 2.86 9.89
N GLU A 117 -2.89 1.92 10.19
CA GLU A 117 -1.45 2.18 10.28
C GLU A 117 -0.74 1.84 8.97
N HIS A 118 -1.23 0.85 8.21
CA HIS A 118 -0.57 0.37 7.01
C HIS A 118 -1.53 0.32 5.82
N ILE A 119 -1.14 0.94 4.71
CA ILE A 119 -1.89 0.89 3.45
C ILE A 119 -0.96 0.42 2.33
N ARG A 120 -1.39 -0.62 1.61
CA ARG A 120 -0.71 -1.14 0.42
C ARG A 120 -1.63 -1.13 -0.78
N LEU A 121 -1.30 -0.32 -1.78
CA LEU A 121 -2.04 -0.10 -3.01
C LEU A 121 -1.22 -0.61 -4.20
N CYS A 122 -1.31 -1.90 -4.50
CA CYS A 122 -0.48 -2.52 -5.52
C CYS A 122 -1.27 -2.93 -6.75
N GLY A 123 -0.86 -2.45 -7.93
CA GLY A 123 -1.59 -2.72 -9.17
C GLY A 123 -2.96 -2.04 -9.24
N VAL A 124 -3.15 -0.93 -8.53
CA VAL A 124 -4.37 -0.11 -8.58
C VAL A 124 -4.26 0.95 -9.69
N PRO A 125 -5.38 1.47 -10.24
CA PRO A 125 -5.36 2.40 -11.38
C PRO A 125 -5.00 3.84 -11.01
N PHE A 126 -4.69 4.12 -9.74
CA PHE A 126 -4.42 5.47 -9.28
C PHE A 126 -3.12 6.05 -9.85
N SER A 127 -3.25 7.19 -10.54
CA SER A 127 -2.14 7.96 -11.11
C SER A 127 -1.56 9.02 -10.17
N VAL A 128 -2.23 9.22 -9.03
CA VAL A 128 -1.89 10.07 -7.87
C VAL A 128 -2.25 9.31 -6.60
N ILE A 129 -1.65 9.65 -5.45
CA ILE A 129 -2.10 9.10 -4.16
C ILE A 129 -3.48 9.70 -3.84
N PRO A 130 -4.50 8.90 -3.50
CA PRO A 130 -5.83 9.42 -3.18
C PRO A 130 -5.80 10.43 -2.03
N GLN A 131 -6.54 11.53 -2.16
CA GLN A 131 -6.56 12.59 -1.14
C GLN A 131 -7.01 12.09 0.24
N SER A 132 -7.92 11.12 0.28
CA SER A 132 -8.40 10.47 1.50
C SER A 132 -7.28 9.72 2.24
N VAL A 133 -6.31 9.13 1.53
CA VAL A 133 -5.10 8.52 2.14
C VAL A 133 -4.22 9.60 2.76
N LEU A 134 -4.05 10.73 2.09
CA LEU A 134 -3.22 11.84 2.54
C LEU A 134 -3.76 12.56 3.80
N GLN A 135 -4.98 12.22 4.23
CA GLN A 135 -5.60 12.74 5.45
C GLN A 135 -5.36 11.84 6.68
N LEU A 136 -4.79 10.64 6.50
CA LEU A 136 -4.58 9.67 7.58
C LEU A 136 -3.33 10.01 8.41
N GLN A 137 -3.52 10.72 9.52
CA GLN A 137 -2.41 11.21 10.35
C GLN A 137 -1.61 10.11 11.07
N HIS A 138 -2.25 8.96 11.29
CA HIS A 138 -1.67 7.79 11.97
C HIS A 138 -1.04 6.78 11.02
N LEU A 139 -1.05 7.04 9.71
CA LEU A 139 -0.48 6.14 8.73
C LEU A 139 1.05 6.05 8.93
N VAL A 140 1.54 4.85 9.24
CA VAL A 140 2.95 4.54 9.47
C VAL A 140 3.62 4.05 8.19
N GLU A 141 2.91 3.24 7.41
CA GLU A 141 3.40 2.71 6.14
C GLU A 141 2.43 2.99 4.99
N LEU A 142 2.96 3.55 3.92
CA LEU A 142 2.26 3.73 2.66
C LEU A 142 3.06 3.08 1.53
N GLU A 143 2.47 2.06 0.92
CA GLU A 143 2.96 1.47 -0.31
C GLU A 143 1.96 1.74 -1.42
N GLN A 144 2.42 2.32 -2.53
CA GLN A 144 1.68 2.33 -3.78
C GLN A 144 2.63 1.79 -4.85
N CYS A 145 2.45 0.53 -5.25
CA CYS A 145 3.41 -0.18 -6.09
C CYS A 145 2.78 -0.66 -7.39
N ARG A 146 3.58 -0.80 -8.46
CA ARG A 146 3.09 -1.34 -9.76
C ARG A 146 1.84 -0.62 -10.28
N SER A 147 1.74 0.67 -10.04
CA SER A 147 0.61 1.52 -10.39
C SER A 147 1.02 2.58 -11.43
N PRO A 148 0.06 3.27 -12.08
CA PRO A 148 0.38 4.31 -13.04
C PRO A 148 0.72 5.65 -12.35
N LEU A 149 1.20 5.67 -11.10
CA LEU A 149 1.55 6.89 -10.37
C LEU A 149 2.62 7.66 -11.14
N ARG A 150 2.32 8.91 -11.50
CA ARG A 150 3.24 9.76 -12.30
C ARG A 150 3.79 10.94 -11.51
N ASN A 151 2.94 11.51 -10.65
CA ASN A 151 3.22 12.74 -9.94
C ASN A 151 3.07 12.49 -8.45
N LEU A 152 4.05 12.97 -7.68
CA LEU A 152 3.98 13.07 -6.23
C LEU A 152 4.66 14.36 -5.82
N ARG A 153 3.94 15.25 -5.13
CA ARG A 153 4.58 16.41 -4.50
C ARG A 153 4.85 16.04 -3.05
N LEU A 154 6.07 16.31 -2.57
CA LEU A 154 6.41 16.04 -1.16
C LEU A 154 5.55 16.87 -0.20
N SER A 155 5.02 18.01 -0.65
CA SER A 155 4.04 18.81 0.10
C SER A 155 2.76 18.04 0.43
N ASP A 156 2.37 17.09 -0.42
CA ASP A 156 1.13 16.32 -0.27
C ASP A 156 1.23 15.35 0.92
N LEU A 157 2.46 14.95 1.28
CA LEU A 157 2.75 14.07 2.40
C LEU A 157 2.86 14.79 3.75
N ARG A 158 2.75 16.13 3.77
CA ARG A 158 3.00 16.95 4.98
C ARG A 158 2.09 16.60 6.15
N ASN A 159 0.88 16.10 5.87
CA ASN A 159 -0.12 15.74 6.88
C ASN A 159 0.08 14.32 7.44
N LEU A 160 0.94 13.51 6.82
CA LEU A 160 1.23 12.15 7.25
C LEU A 160 2.36 12.15 8.29
N HIS A 161 2.08 12.73 9.47
CA HIS A 161 3.10 12.98 10.51
C HIS A 161 3.72 11.71 11.08
N SER A 162 3.01 10.60 11.04
CA SER A 162 3.45 9.30 11.55
C SER A 162 4.13 8.43 10.49
N LEU A 163 4.20 8.88 9.23
CA LEU A 163 4.69 8.07 8.12
C LEU A 163 6.20 7.84 8.24
N VAL A 164 6.57 6.58 8.39
CA VAL A 164 7.97 6.14 8.47
C VAL A 164 8.42 5.49 7.17
N ASN A 165 7.54 4.70 6.54
CA ASN A 165 7.87 3.94 5.34
C ASN A 165 6.98 4.36 4.16
N LEU A 166 7.63 4.77 3.06
CA LEU A 166 6.97 5.12 1.80
C LEU A 166 7.58 4.31 0.66
N ASN A 167 6.84 3.34 0.11
CA ASN A 167 7.30 2.53 -1.03
C ASN A 167 6.50 2.86 -2.29
N LEU A 168 7.19 3.40 -3.29
CA LEU A 168 6.61 3.78 -4.60
C LEU A 168 7.24 3.01 -5.77
N SER A 169 7.76 1.82 -5.50
CA SER A 169 8.43 0.99 -6.50
C SER A 169 7.53 0.63 -7.68
N TYR A 170 8.15 0.46 -8.86
CA TYR A 170 7.48 0.05 -10.09
C TYR A 170 6.33 0.96 -10.55
N ASN A 171 6.42 2.26 -10.25
CA ASN A 171 5.53 3.28 -10.81
C ASN A 171 6.17 4.02 -12.00
N LYS A 172 5.45 5.00 -12.55
CA LYS A 172 5.89 5.83 -13.68
C LYS A 172 6.24 7.25 -13.23
N ILE A 173 6.81 7.39 -12.03
CA ILE A 173 7.11 8.70 -11.44
C ILE A 173 8.16 9.40 -12.30
N ARG A 174 7.81 10.57 -12.82
CA ARG A 174 8.77 11.46 -13.49
C ARG A 174 9.12 12.55 -12.51
N THR A 175 10.37 12.58 -12.04
CA THR A 175 10.88 13.71 -11.27
C THR A 175 11.01 14.91 -12.20
N SER A 176 10.01 15.81 -12.20
CA SER A 176 10.26 17.16 -12.69
C SER A 176 11.12 17.85 -11.64
N SER A 177 12.43 17.94 -11.89
CA SER A 177 13.32 18.82 -11.15
C SER A 177 12.70 20.20 -11.18
N THR A 178 12.23 20.68 -10.03
CA THR A 178 11.85 22.08 -9.91
C THR A 178 13.09 22.88 -10.24
N SER A 179 13.04 23.65 -11.33
CA SER A 179 14.03 24.66 -11.65
C SER A 179 14.28 25.48 -10.40
N ILE A 180 15.52 25.46 -9.92
CA ILE A 180 16.00 26.39 -8.90
C ILE A 180 15.88 27.77 -9.55
N SER A 181 14.75 28.42 -9.35
CA SER A 181 14.60 29.83 -9.67
C SER A 181 15.47 30.58 -8.67
N THR A 182 16.69 30.91 -9.09
CA THR A 182 17.56 31.85 -8.41
C THR A 182 16.86 33.22 -8.37
N SER A 183 16.17 33.51 -7.27
CA SER A 183 15.82 34.89 -6.92
C SER A 183 16.46 35.25 -5.58
N HIS A 184 17.34 36.24 -5.67
CA HIS A 184 18.09 36.89 -4.59
C HIS A 184 17.25 37.25 -3.35
N HIS A 185 17.90 37.17 -2.19
CA HIS A 185 17.60 37.80 -0.89
C HIS A 185 16.33 37.40 -0.11
N GLN A 186 16.51 36.70 1.02
CA GLN A 186 16.53 37.30 2.38
C GLN A 186 16.76 36.22 3.47
N PRO A 187 17.58 36.44 4.52
CA PRO A 187 17.88 35.42 5.52
C PRO A 187 16.86 35.47 6.67
N ARG A 188 16.09 34.39 6.88
CA ARG A 188 15.39 34.13 8.14
C ARG A 188 15.58 32.68 8.60
N ARG A 189 16.31 32.58 9.71
CA ARG A 189 16.49 31.51 10.72
C ARG A 189 16.07 30.07 10.33
N PRO A 190 16.99 29.09 10.40
CA PRO A 190 16.63 27.68 10.24
C PRO A 190 15.90 27.18 11.50
N ILE A 191 14.65 26.73 11.32
CA ILE A 191 14.01 25.80 12.25
C ILE A 191 14.60 24.43 11.91
N ALA A 192 15.62 24.01 12.66
CA ALA A 192 16.09 22.65 12.65
C ALA A 192 14.98 21.75 13.21
N ARG A 193 14.29 21.00 12.34
CA ARG A 193 13.57 19.79 12.77
C ARG A 193 14.24 18.57 12.16
N ASN A 194 14.69 17.74 13.08
CA ASN A 194 15.19 16.38 12.99
C ASN A 194 14.64 15.60 11.77
N LEU A 195 15.42 15.52 10.69
CA LEU A 195 15.22 14.63 9.54
C LEU A 195 16.06 13.33 9.69
N SER A 196 16.30 12.88 10.92
CA SER A 196 17.15 11.72 11.20
C SER A 196 16.52 10.36 10.89
N GLY A 197 15.23 10.31 10.52
CA GLY A 197 14.49 9.08 10.21
C GLY A 197 14.38 8.69 8.72
N MET A 198 14.57 9.62 7.78
CA MET A 198 14.43 9.33 6.34
C MET A 198 15.72 8.69 5.78
N ARG A 199 15.93 7.41 6.05
CA ARG A 199 17.01 6.65 5.41
C ARG A 199 16.62 6.29 3.97
N ARG A 200 17.35 6.89 3.02
CA ARG A 200 17.63 6.49 1.62
C ARG A 200 16.44 6.18 0.69
N TRP A 201 16.19 7.09 -0.24
CA TRP A 201 15.59 6.79 -1.56
C TRP A 201 16.41 7.48 -2.63
N PHE A 202 17.18 6.71 -3.41
CA PHE A 202 17.47 6.89 -4.85
C PHE A 202 18.46 5.78 -5.25
N ALA A 203 18.05 4.91 -6.18
CA ALA A 203 18.96 4.22 -7.08
C ALA A 203 18.20 3.87 -8.38
N GLY A 204 18.63 4.48 -9.48
CA GLY A 204 18.67 3.87 -10.82
C GLY A 204 17.38 3.79 -11.63
N ALA A 205 17.04 4.87 -12.34
CA ALA A 205 16.49 4.74 -13.67
C ALA A 205 17.65 4.67 -14.66
N LEU A 206 17.95 3.47 -15.21
CA LEU A 206 18.61 3.25 -16.50
C LEU A 206 18.63 1.74 -16.84
N SER A 207 17.87 1.39 -17.88
CA SER A 207 18.09 0.33 -18.88
C SER A 207 18.60 -1.06 -18.45
N SER A 208 17.75 -2.10 -18.55
CA SER A 208 17.75 -3.12 -19.63
C SER A 208 16.74 -4.25 -19.34
N PRO A 209 16.08 -4.87 -20.33
CA PRO A 209 15.03 -5.87 -20.14
C PRO A 209 15.63 -7.29 -20.19
N ALA A 210 16.01 -7.80 -19.04
CA ALA A 210 16.22 -9.22 -18.80
C ALA A 210 16.06 -9.43 -17.29
N ASP A 211 15.60 -10.61 -16.88
CA ASP A 211 15.30 -10.98 -15.48
C ASP A 211 13.89 -10.59 -15.00
N LEU A 212 12.91 -11.01 -15.80
CA LEU A 212 11.57 -11.38 -15.33
C LEU A 212 11.64 -12.75 -14.64
N PRO A 213 10.93 -12.93 -13.51
CA PRO A 213 9.67 -13.66 -13.57
C PRO A 213 8.58 -12.84 -12.82
N CYS A 214 7.35 -12.65 -13.29
CA CYS A 214 6.44 -13.58 -13.94
C CYS A 214 5.51 -12.83 -14.90
N PHE A 215 5.45 -13.31 -16.15
CA PHE A 215 4.32 -13.33 -17.08
C PHE A 215 4.56 -14.65 -17.86
N SER A 216 3.63 -15.56 -18.13
CA SER A 216 2.23 -15.44 -18.51
C SER A 216 1.53 -16.82 -18.45
N SER A 217 0.20 -16.78 -18.31
CA SER A 217 -0.82 -17.68 -18.88
C SER A 217 -0.84 -19.19 -18.58
N VAL A 218 -2.05 -19.63 -18.18
CA VAL A 218 -2.63 -20.99 -18.18
C VAL A 218 -2.29 -21.89 -16.98
N THR A 219 -3.35 -22.21 -16.23
CA THR A 219 -3.52 -23.13 -15.08
C THR A 219 -3.00 -22.70 -13.70
N PRO A 220 -3.75 -23.00 -12.62
CA PRO A 220 -3.60 -22.38 -11.31
C PRO A 220 -2.79 -23.27 -10.39
N THR A 221 -1.64 -22.77 -9.91
CA THR A 221 -1.05 -23.09 -8.60
C THR A 221 0.33 -22.46 -8.56
N ARG A 222 0.46 -21.37 -7.80
CA ARG A 222 1.57 -21.08 -6.89
C ARG A 222 1.39 -19.69 -6.34
N ASP A 223 0.98 -19.68 -5.08
CA ASP A 223 0.90 -18.51 -4.22
C ASP A 223 2.23 -17.73 -4.26
N CYS A 224 2.14 -16.44 -4.61
CA CYS A 224 3.14 -15.48 -4.16
C CYS A 224 2.97 -15.34 -2.65
N GLY A 225 3.77 -16.10 -1.91
CA GLY A 225 3.69 -16.25 -0.47
C GLY A 225 3.64 -14.93 0.29
N LEU A 226 2.87 -14.94 1.39
CA LEU A 226 3.10 -14.06 2.52
C LEU A 226 4.56 -14.24 2.95
N SER A 227 5.39 -13.22 2.79
CA SER A 227 6.64 -13.15 3.54
C SER A 227 6.30 -12.77 4.97
N THR A 228 6.25 -13.76 5.85
CA THR A 228 6.45 -13.60 7.29
C THR A 228 7.74 -12.83 7.56
N PHE A 229 7.70 -12.00 8.62
CA PHE A 229 8.79 -11.16 9.11
C PHE A 229 10.16 -11.86 9.08
N GLY A 230 11.06 -11.37 8.23
CA GLY A 230 12.48 -11.71 8.23
C GLY A 230 13.30 -10.44 8.42
N ARG A 231 13.95 -10.29 9.57
CA ARG A 231 15.01 -9.29 9.79
C ARG A 231 16.16 -9.61 8.84
N TYR A 232 16.38 -8.82 7.80
CA TYR A 232 17.60 -8.87 7.01
C TYR A 232 18.55 -7.77 7.46
N ALA A 233 19.66 -8.19 8.07
CA ALA A 233 20.88 -7.41 8.17
C ALA A 233 21.57 -7.40 6.80
N PHE A 234 22.00 -6.23 6.35
CA PHE A 234 22.81 -6.11 5.13
C PHE A 234 24.28 -5.93 5.52
N THR A 235 25.12 -6.90 5.16
CA THR A 235 26.58 -6.79 5.08
C THR A 235 26.98 -6.01 3.82
N LEU A 236 27.79 -4.97 3.99
CA LEU A 236 28.42 -4.21 2.91
C LEU A 236 29.70 -4.95 2.45
N SER A 237 29.80 -5.36 1.18
CA SER A 237 31.10 -5.66 0.57
C SER A 237 31.70 -4.37 0.00
N SER A 238 32.83 -3.96 0.58
CA SER A 238 33.67 -2.85 0.14
C SER A 238 34.45 -3.26 -1.10
N GLY A 239 34.42 -2.44 -2.15
CA GLY A 239 35.17 -2.71 -3.36
C GLY A 239 35.16 -1.58 -4.37
N THR A 240 35.65 -0.39 -4.00
CA THR A 240 36.25 0.55 -4.96
C THR A 240 37.15 1.55 -4.23
N ARG A 241 38.45 1.52 -4.55
CA ARG A 241 39.44 2.51 -4.15
C ARG A 241 39.17 3.81 -4.91
N PHE A 242 39.13 4.93 -4.20
CA PHE A 242 39.29 6.26 -4.79
C PHE A 242 40.72 6.72 -4.53
N VAL A 243 41.42 7.08 -5.62
CA VAL A 243 42.73 7.74 -5.58
C VAL A 243 42.49 9.23 -5.46
N GLU A 244 43.11 9.83 -4.46
CA GLU A 244 43.08 11.26 -4.15
C GLU A 244 44.14 12.00 -5.01
N PRO A 245 43.83 13.13 -5.66
CA PRO A 245 44.84 13.98 -6.27
C PRO A 245 45.39 14.96 -5.22
N ALA A 246 46.68 14.86 -4.93
CA ALA A 246 47.41 15.81 -4.12
C ALA A 246 47.49 17.18 -4.83
N PHE A 247 46.98 18.22 -4.19
CA PHE A 247 47.25 19.61 -4.57
C PHE A 247 48.45 20.14 -3.78
N LEU A 248 49.44 20.62 -4.53
CA LEU A 248 50.61 21.37 -4.06
C LEU A 248 50.19 22.74 -3.53
N GLY A 249 50.79 23.16 -2.41
CA GLY A 249 50.65 24.51 -1.87
C GLY A 249 51.76 24.82 -0.87
N PHE A 250 52.85 25.40 -1.38
CA PHE A 250 53.96 25.98 -0.62
C PHE A 250 53.49 27.13 0.28
N GLY A 251 54.10 27.26 1.47
CA GLY A 251 54.00 28.43 2.33
C GLY A 251 55.13 28.44 3.35
N THR A 252 56.18 29.19 3.05
CA THR A 252 57.41 29.36 3.84
C THR A 252 57.27 30.45 4.92
N SER A 253 57.89 30.15 6.07
CA SER A 253 58.78 30.97 6.91
C SER A 253 58.30 32.18 7.73
N SER A 254 58.82 32.16 8.97
CA SER A 254 59.30 33.23 9.88
C SER A 254 58.24 34.14 10.51
N SER A 255 58.23 34.32 11.83
CA SER A 255 59.37 34.56 12.76
C SER A 255 59.17 33.86 14.10
#